data_AF-A0A317K6Y9-F1
#
_entry.id   AF-A0A317K6Y9-F1
#
_cell.length_a   1.000
_cell.length_b   1.000
_cell.length_c   1.000
_cell.angle_alpha   90.00
_cell.angle_beta   90.00
_cell.angle_gamma   90.00
#
_symmetry.space_group_name_H-M   'P 1'
#
loop_
_entity.id
_entity.type
_entity.pdbx_description
1 polymer ?
#
loop_
_entity_poly.entity_id
_entity_poly.type
_entity_poly.pdbx_seq_one_letter_code
_entity_poly.pdbx_strand_id
1 'polypeptide(L)' 'MLIDCDRCGIRGAGCSGCLVTALLDTGSPTADLDAAEHRAIEVFARAGFEVEVLCSVPAARRRRGSPRRVA' A
#
# COMPACT_ATOMS: atom_id res chain seq x y z
N MET A 1 19.34 -19.56 1.79
CA MET A 1 18.64 -19.86 3.06
C MET A 1 17.22 -20.28 2.72
N LEU A 2 16.73 -21.40 3.24
CA LEU A 2 15.39 -21.92 2.95
C LEU A 2 14.61 -22.03 4.26
N ILE A 3 13.41 -21.44 4.31
CA ILE A 3 12.52 -21.54 5.46
C ILE A 3 11.32 -22.39 5.03
N ASP A 4 11.15 -23.55 5.65
CA ASP A 4 10.02 -24.45 5.41
C ASP A 4 8.86 -24.09 6.33
N CYS A 5 7.99 -23.20 5.86
CA CYS A 5 6.79 -22.80 6.59
C CYS A 5 5.73 -23.90 6.60
N ASP A 6 5.79 -24.88 5.71
CA ASP A 6 4.79 -25.94 5.62
C ASP A 6 5.01 -27.02 6.70
N ARG A 7 6.26 -27.18 7.17
CA ARG A 7 6.60 -28.03 8.32
C ARG A 7 6.66 -27.29 9.66
N CYS A 8 6.34 -26.00 9.70
CA CYS A 8 6.39 -25.22 10.94
C CYS A 8 5.33 -25.71 11.96
N GLY A 9 5.77 -26.22 13.11
CA GLY A 9 4.88 -26.82 14.12
C GLY A 9 3.91 -25.85 14.81
N ILE A 10 4.10 -24.55 14.63
CA ILE A 10 3.22 -23.48 15.13
C ILE A 10 2.57 -22.68 13.99
N ARG A 11 2.59 -23.20 12.74
CA ARG A 11 2.00 -22.53 11.58
C ARG A 11 0.55 -22.14 11.87
N GLY A 12 0.18 -20.93 11.48
CA GLY A 12 -1.09 -20.30 11.86
C GLY A 12 -0.98 -19.56 13.19
N ALA A 13 -0.89 -20.29 14.31
CA ALA A 13 -0.90 -19.70 15.65
C ALA A 13 0.29 -18.76 15.92
N GLY A 14 1.48 -19.10 15.42
CA GLY A 14 2.70 -18.31 15.53
C GLY A 14 2.99 -17.41 14.34
N CYS A 15 2.09 -17.30 13.37
CA CYS A 15 2.32 -16.48 12.18
C CYS A 15 2.18 -14.97 12.46
N SER A 16 1.37 -14.60 13.46
CA SER A 16 1.29 -13.22 13.94
C SER A 16 2.65 -12.77 14.48
N GLY A 17 3.28 -11.78 13.83
CA GLY A 17 4.62 -11.31 14.17
C GLY A 17 5.79 -12.17 13.63
N CYS A 18 5.52 -13.19 12.82
CA CYS A 18 6.57 -13.95 12.14
C CYS A 18 7.21 -13.12 11.02
N LEU A 19 8.54 -13.08 10.95
CA LEU A 19 9.29 -12.39 9.89
C LEU A 19 8.86 -12.85 8.48
N VAL A 20 8.58 -14.15 8.30
CA VAL A 20 8.16 -14.66 6.99
C VAL A 20 6.81 -14.09 6.58
N THR A 21 5.88 -13.90 7.53
CA THR A 21 4.61 -13.24 7.26
C THR A 21 4.82 -11.80 6.82
N ALA A 22 5.72 -11.05 7.47
CA ALA A 22 6.05 -9.69 7.04
C ALA A 22 6.69 -9.63 5.64
N LEU A 23 7.52 -10.60 5.28
CA LEU A 23 8.14 -10.68 3.95
C LEU A 23 7.14 -11.08 2.84
N LEU A 24 6.10 -11.84 3.18
CA LEU A 24 5.04 -12.24 2.25
C LEU A 24 3.87 -11.26 2.21
N ASP A 25 3.80 -10.31 3.14
CA ASP A 25 2.74 -9.31 3.19
C ASP A 25 2.91 -8.30 2.05
N THR A 26 2.15 -8.51 0.97
CA THR A 26 2.05 -7.58 -0.16
C THR A 26 1.02 -6.48 0.09
N GLY A 27 0.35 -6.47 1.24
CA GLY A 27 -0.69 -5.50 1.59
C GLY A 27 -0.17 -4.16 2.10
N SER A 28 1.14 -3.91 2.01
CA SER A 28 1.71 -2.62 2.40
C SER A 28 1.06 -1.49 1.57
N PRO A 29 0.65 -0.36 2.18
CA PRO A 29 0.15 0.79 1.43
C PRO A 29 1.20 1.36 0.46
N THR A 30 2.46 0.98 0.61
CA THR A 30 3.55 1.36 -0.29
C THR A 30 3.78 0.40 -1.44
N ALA A 31 3.13 -0.77 -1.47
CA ALA A 31 3.40 -1.82 -2.46
C ALA A 31 3.02 -1.40 -3.90
N ASP A 32 2.00 -0.55 -4.03
CA ASP A 32 1.46 -0.10 -5.32
C ASP A 32 1.99 1.27 -5.78
N LEU A 33 2.96 1.85 -5.06
CA LEU A 33 3.47 3.18 -5.40
C LEU A 33 4.37 3.15 -6.62
N ASP A 34 4.16 4.08 -7.53
CA ASP A 34 5.04 4.28 -8.68
C ASP A 34 6.32 5.05 -8.30
N ALA A 35 7.27 5.11 -9.24
CA ALA A 35 8.55 5.78 -9.01
C ALA A 35 8.41 7.29 -8.73
N ALA A 36 7.39 7.95 -9.28
CA ALA A 36 7.14 9.37 -9.04
C ALA A 36 6.54 9.60 -7.64
N GLU A 37 5.64 8.73 -7.20
CA GLU A 37 5.05 8.74 -5.86
C GLU A 37 6.12 8.48 -4.79
N HIS A 38 6.98 7.47 -4.99
CA HIS A 38 8.15 7.24 -4.14
C HIS A 38 9.04 8.49 -4.02
N ARG A 39 9.31 9.16 -5.14
CA ARG A 39 10.12 10.37 -5.15
C ARG A 39 9.42 11.53 -4.42
N ALA A 40 8.11 11.66 -4.54
CA ALA A 40 7.35 12.68 -3.82
C ALA A 40 7.45 12.50 -2.30
N ILE A 41 7.29 11.25 -1.83
CA ILE A 41 7.46 10.90 -0.41
C ILE A 41 8.87 11.29 0.09
N GLU A 42 9.91 10.94 -0.67
CA GLU A 42 11.30 11.28 -0.31
C GLU A 42 11.51 12.79 -0.19
N VAL A 43 10.95 13.57 -1.13
CA VAL A 43 11.03 15.03 -1.11
C VAL A 43 10.33 15.61 0.12
N PHE A 44 9.12 15.14 0.45
CA PHE A 44 8.40 15.62 1.63
C PHE A 44 9.11 15.26 2.94
N ALA A 45 9.59 14.02 3.07
CA ALA A 45 10.33 13.59 4.25
C ALA A 45 11.61 14.44 4.45
N ARG A 46 12.36 14.71 3.37
CA ARG A 46 13.55 15.57 3.42
C ARG A 46 13.24 17.03 3.75
N ALA A 47 12.03 17.50 3.45
CA ALA A 47 11.57 18.82 3.82
C ALA A 47 11.07 18.89 5.28
N GLY A 48 11.09 17.77 6.02
CA GLY A 48 10.71 17.71 7.44
C GLY A 48 9.22 17.45 7.67
N PHE A 49 8.48 17.01 6.65
CA PHE A 49 7.09 16.59 6.81
C PHE A 49 7.02 15.16 7.35
N GLU A 50 6.06 14.92 8.23
CA GLU A 50 5.61 13.57 8.58
C GLU A 50 4.65 13.08 7.48
N VAL A 51 5.02 11.99 6.80
CA VAL A 51 4.29 11.48 5.63
C VAL A 51 3.61 10.16 5.99
N GLU A 52 2.28 10.15 5.89
CA GLU A 52 1.46 8.93 6.03
C GLU A 52 0.95 8.50 4.65
N VAL A 53 1.22 7.25 4.26
CA VAL A 53 0.70 6.66 3.01
C VAL A 53 -0.60 5.94 3.30
N LEU A 54 -1.70 6.43 2.72
CA LEU A 54 -3.03 5.86 2.88
C LEU A 54 -3.30 4.85 1.77
N CYS A 55 -3.94 3.72 2.10
CA CYS A 55 -4.44 2.79 1.08
C CYS A 55 -5.42 3.51 0.15
N SER A 56 -5.14 3.48 -1.16
CA SER A 56 -6.02 4.13 -2.13
C SER A 56 -7.35 3.38 -2.22
N VAL A 57 -8.46 4.11 -1.98
CA VAL A 57 -9.80 3.63 -2.31
C VAL A 57 -10.09 4.07 -3.74
N PRO A 58 -10.58 3.18 -4.63
CA PRO A 58 -10.79 3.53 -6.03
C PRO A 58 -11.67 4.78 -6.15
N ALA A 59 -11.14 5.81 -6.82
CA ALA A 59 -11.82 7.08 -6.96
C ALA A 59 -13.17 6.89 -7.65
N ALA A 60 -14.26 7.19 -6.95
CA ALA A 60 -15.59 7.20 -7.54
C ALA A 60 -15.57 8.14 -8.75
N ARG A 61 -15.82 7.57 -9.94
CA ARG A 61 -15.74 8.27 -11.22
C ARG A 61 -16.66 9.48 -11.17
N ARG A 62 -16.10 10.69 -11.05
CA ARG A 62 -16.88 11.94 -11.02
C ARG A 62 -17.75 11.96 -12.27
N ARG A 63 -19.08 11.90 -12.10
CA ARG A 63 -20.03 12.04 -13.20
C ARG A 63 -19.78 13.42 -13.82
N ARG A 64 -19.20 13.47 -15.01
CA ARG A 64 -19.09 14.72 -15.77
C ARG A 64 -20.50 15.25 -15.97
N GLY A 65 -20.79 16.43 -15.43
CA GLY A 65 -22.09 17.07 -15.57
C GLY A 65 -22.41 17.25 -17.06
N SER A 66 -23.62 16.85 -17.46
CA SER A 66 -24.12 17.08 -18.82
C SER A 66 -24.15 18.58 -19.12
N PRO A 67 -23.70 19.05 -20.30
CA PRO A 67 -23.83 20.45 -20.66
C PRO A 67 -25.33 20.81 -20.78
N ARG A 68 -25.79 21.75 -19.96
CA ARG A 68 -27.11 22.38 -20.13
C ARG A 68 -27.10 23.16 -21.44
N ARG A 69 -27.87 22.71 -22.43
CA ARG A 69 -28.18 23.52 -23.62
C ARG A 69 -29.18 24.59 -23.20
N VAL A 70 -28.82 25.85 -23.35
CA VAL A 70 -29.74 26.99 -23.24
C VAL A 70 -30.35 27.18 -24.62
N ALA A 71 -31.69 27.21 -24.67
CA ALA A 71 -32.49 27.49 -25.85
C ALA A 71 -32.75 28.99 -25.99
#